data_AF-A0A7R8UVD2-F1
#
_entry.id   AF-A0A7R8UVD2-F1
#
_cell.length_a   1.000
_cell.length_b   1.000
_cell.length_c   1.000
_cell.angle_alpha   90.00
_cell.angle_beta   90.00
_cell.angle_gamma   90.00
#
_symmetry.space_group_name_H-M   'P 1'
#
loop_
_entity.id
_entity.type
_entity.pdbx_description
1 polymer ?
#
loop_
_entity_poly.entity_id
_entity_poly.type
_entity_poly.pdbx_seq_one_letter_code
_entity_poly.pdbx_strand_id
1 'polypeptide(L)'
;MVAMASAIPKEKYLKYREECFKSEKVPAVVIEKLNNPQYEEDMGHEAKCFIRCMALKIGSWDDTNGYNIDKTYADFQDGGLEVSKENMKKCFTSNPDNDDKCVWADKDLKCLYRNKYVTHKYSIN
;
A
#
# COMPACT_ATOMS: atom_id res chain seq x y z
N MET A 1 8.68 -8.80 -26.65
CA MET A 1 9.41 -8.84 -25.36
C MET A 1 9.03 -7.58 -24.60
N VAL A 2 8.05 -7.66 -23.69
CA VAL A 2 7.76 -6.54 -22.79
C VAL A 2 8.62 -6.79 -21.56
N ALA A 3 9.67 -5.97 -21.39
CA ALA A 3 10.44 -5.99 -20.16
C ALA A 3 9.50 -5.59 -19.03
N MET A 4 9.06 -6.55 -18.21
CA MET A 4 8.47 -6.27 -16.90
C MET A 4 9.61 -5.87 -15.97
N ALA A 5 10.14 -4.66 -16.17
CA ALA A 5 10.97 -4.02 -15.18
C ALA A 5 10.03 -3.58 -14.07
N SER A 6 10.24 -4.12 -12.87
CA SER A 6 9.71 -3.57 -11.61
C SER A 6 9.66 -2.05 -11.71
N ALA A 7 8.48 -1.42 -11.58
CA ALA A 7 8.34 0.01 -11.87
C ALA A 7 9.25 0.90 -10.99
N ILE A 8 9.76 0.38 -9.87
CA ILE A 8 10.69 1.06 -8.97
C ILE A 8 11.84 0.11 -8.56
N PRO A 9 13.11 0.48 -8.79
CA PRO A 9 14.25 -0.28 -8.30
C PRO A 9 14.24 -0.44 -6.77
N LYS A 10 14.68 -1.60 -6.26
CA LYS A 10 14.72 -1.91 -4.81
C LYS A 10 15.38 -0.81 -3.97
N GLU A 11 16.50 -0.25 -4.42
CA GLU A 11 17.20 0.84 -3.73
C GLU A 11 16.30 2.08 -3.57
N LYS A 12 15.58 2.43 -4.63
CA LYS A 12 14.65 3.57 -4.65
C LYS A 12 13.45 3.32 -3.74
N TYR A 13 12.94 2.08 -3.70
CA TYR A 13 11.90 1.67 -2.76
C TYR A 13 12.36 1.81 -1.30
N LEU A 14 13.56 1.33 -0.97
CA LEU A 14 14.13 1.44 0.37
C LEU A 14 14.34 2.90 0.78
N LYS A 15 14.81 3.74 -0.14
CA LYS A 15 14.94 5.18 0.10
C LYS A 15 13.58 5.83 0.41
N TYR A 16 12.54 5.53 -0.36
CA TYR A 16 11.18 6.04 -0.08
C TYR A 16 10.66 5.60 1.27
N ARG A 17 10.95 4.35 1.65
CA ARG A 17 10.58 3.80 2.95
C ARG A 17 11.21 4.57 4.10
N GLU A 18 12.52 4.84 4.04
CA GLU A 18 13.23 5.63 5.04
C GLU A 18 12.71 7.06 5.12
N GLU A 19 12.47 7.70 3.97
CA GLU A 19 11.89 9.04 3.90
C GLU A 19 10.51 9.09 4.57
N CYS A 20 9.64 8.11 4.29
CA CYS A 20 8.30 8.06 4.85
C CYS A 20 8.28 7.75 6.35
N PHE A 21 9.18 6.89 6.86
CA PHE A 21 9.31 6.71 8.30
C PHE A 21 9.66 8.01 9.02
N LYS A 22 10.58 8.80 8.42
CA LYS A 22 11.01 10.06 8.99
C LYS A 22 9.93 11.15 8.87
N SER A 23 9.27 11.30 7.71
CA SER A 23 8.28 12.35 7.48
C SER A 23 7.05 12.18 8.36
N GLU A 24 6.55 10.95 8.46
CA GLU A 24 5.35 10.62 9.23
C GLU A 24 5.66 10.38 10.71
N LYS A 25 6.94 10.53 11.11
CA LYS A 25 7.43 10.36 12.50
C LYS A 25 7.02 9.00 13.09
N VAL A 26 7.10 7.95 12.28
CA VAL A 26 6.67 6.60 12.66
C VAL A 26 7.50 6.11 13.85
N PRO A 27 6.87 5.75 15.00
CA PRO A 27 7.61 5.24 16.15
C PRO A 27 8.36 3.95 15.82
N ALA A 28 9.54 3.74 16.42
CA ALA A 28 10.35 2.53 16.18
C ALA A 28 9.57 1.22 16.39
N VAL A 29 8.72 1.17 17.42
CA VAL A 29 7.83 0.02 17.69
C VAL A 29 6.84 -0.26 16.55
N VAL A 30 6.38 0.78 15.85
CA VAL A 30 5.50 0.65 14.68
C VAL A 30 6.31 0.25 13.44
N ILE A 31 7.54 0.75 13.30
CA ILE A 31 8.46 0.34 12.22
C ILE A 31 8.73 -1.17 12.29
N GLU A 32 8.97 -1.71 13.49
CA GLU A 32 9.15 -3.15 13.70
C GLU A 32 7.92 -3.95 13.23
N LYS A 33 6.71 -3.48 13.56
CA LYS A 33 5.46 -4.09 13.08
C LYS A 33 5.31 -4.00 11.57
N LEU A 34 5.64 -2.86 10.97
CA LEU A 34 5.60 -2.67 9.51
C LEU A 34 6.66 -3.48 8.75
N ASN A 35 7.67 -4.03 9.44
CA ASN A 35 8.59 -5.02 8.88
C ASN A 35 8.02 -6.46 8.93
N ASN A 36 6.97 -6.70 9.73
CA ASN A 36 6.36 -8.00 9.88
C ASN A 36 5.25 -8.19 8.82
N PRO A 37 5.26 -9.30 8.06
CA PRO A 37 4.24 -9.58 7.03
C PRO A 37 2.81 -9.73 7.57
N GLN A 38 2.62 -9.85 8.88
CA GLN A 38 1.28 -9.85 9.47
C GLN A 38 0.79 -8.41 9.61
N TYR A 39 0.03 -7.97 8.62
CA TYR A 39 -0.73 -6.73 8.70
C TYR A 39 -1.81 -6.87 9.79
N GLU A 40 -1.45 -6.53 11.03
CA GLU A 40 -2.35 -6.58 12.19
C GLU A 40 -3.43 -5.50 12.12
N GLU A 41 -4.53 -5.70 12.85
CA GLU A 41 -5.57 -4.69 12.96
C GLU A 41 -5.09 -3.51 13.81
N ASP A 42 -5.13 -2.33 13.15
CA ASP A 42 -4.90 -0.99 13.68
C ASP A 42 -3.50 -0.66 14.27
N MET A 43 -2.55 -0.43 13.36
CA MET A 43 -1.17 -0.03 13.68
C MET A 43 -0.99 1.46 14.10
N GLY A 44 -2.08 2.18 14.39
CA GLY A 44 -2.04 3.62 14.75
C GLY A 44 -2.01 4.56 13.54
N HIS A 45 -2.22 5.86 13.78
CA HIS A 45 -2.36 6.87 12.71
C HIS A 45 -1.07 7.05 11.89
N GLU A 46 0.09 7.00 12.54
CA GLU A 46 1.40 7.13 11.90
C GLU A 46 1.67 6.01 10.90
N ALA A 47 1.21 4.78 11.19
CA ALA A 47 1.31 3.66 10.25
C ALA A 47 0.41 3.87 9.03
N LYS A 48 -0.81 4.40 9.22
CA LYS A 48 -1.72 4.75 8.12
C LYS A 48 -1.10 5.82 7.23
N CYS A 49 -0.49 6.84 7.83
CA CYS A 49 0.18 7.89 7.08
C CYS A 49 1.43 7.38 6.36
N PHE A 50 2.16 6.43 6.95
CA PHE A 50 3.25 5.76 6.26
C PHE A 50 2.77 5.04 4.98
N ILE A 51 1.65 4.31 5.03
CA ILE A 51 1.05 3.64 3.86
C ILE A 51 0.72 4.67 2.77
N ARG A 52 0.05 5.76 3.14
CA ARG A 52 -0.25 6.87 2.22
C ARG A 52 1.02 7.47 1.62
N CYS A 53 2.03 7.73 2.44
CA CYS A 53 3.30 8.31 2.00
C CYS A 53 4.00 7.41 0.97
N MET A 54 4.07 6.11 1.24
CA MET A 54 4.63 5.14 0.29
C MET A 54 3.85 5.16 -1.03
N ALA A 55 2.52 5.12 -0.96
CA ALA A 55 1.65 5.14 -2.14
C ALA A 55 1.80 6.44 -2.97
N LEU A 56 1.98 7.60 -2.31
CA LEU A 56 2.30 8.87 -2.96
C LEU A 56 3.66 8.83 -3.67
N LYS A 57 4.69 8.32 -2.99
CA LYS A 57 6.07 8.27 -3.53
C LYS A 57 6.18 7.34 -4.73
N ILE A 58 5.49 6.20 -4.68
CA ILE A 58 5.45 5.27 -5.81
C ILE A 58 4.49 5.74 -6.89
N GLY A 59 3.57 6.66 -6.56
CA GLY A 59 2.62 7.32 -7.45
C GLY A 59 1.32 6.55 -7.65
N SER A 60 1.05 5.53 -6.84
CA SER A 60 -0.18 4.74 -6.89
C SER A 60 -1.33 5.39 -6.14
N TRP A 61 -1.08 6.48 -5.41
CA TRP A 61 -2.09 7.26 -4.69
C TRP A 61 -1.99 8.75 -5.02
N ASP A 62 -3.13 9.41 -5.04
CA ASP A 62 -3.22 10.86 -4.90
C ASP A 62 -4.32 11.26 -3.89
N ASP A 63 -4.14 12.40 -3.26
CA ASP A 63 -5.00 12.90 -2.19
C ASP A 63 -6.41 13.33 -2.61
N THR A 64 -6.67 13.37 -3.91
CA THR A 64 -7.94 13.80 -4.50
C THR A 64 -8.76 12.59 -4.93
N ASN A 65 -8.14 11.61 -5.59
CA ASN A 65 -8.82 10.48 -6.22
C ASN A 65 -8.53 9.13 -5.54
N GLY A 66 -7.60 9.08 -4.59
CA GLY A 66 -7.22 7.85 -3.91
C GLY A 66 -6.29 6.98 -4.76
N TYR A 67 -6.45 5.66 -4.70
CA TYR A 67 -5.59 4.72 -5.42
C TYR A 67 -5.85 4.70 -6.93
N ASN A 68 -4.79 4.86 -7.73
CA ASN A 68 -4.80 4.55 -9.15
C ASN A 68 -4.76 3.03 -9.37
N ILE A 69 -5.89 2.44 -9.76
CA ILE A 69 -6.05 0.99 -9.91
C ILE A 69 -5.01 0.37 -10.84
N ASP A 70 -4.69 0.99 -11.98
CA ASP A 70 -3.77 0.40 -12.95
C ASP A 70 -2.35 0.35 -12.40
N LYS A 71 -1.94 1.41 -11.71
CA LYS A 71 -0.62 1.51 -11.10
C LYS A 71 -0.49 0.63 -9.87
N THR A 72 -1.48 0.64 -8.98
CA THR A 72 -1.51 -0.27 -7.82
C THR A 72 -1.52 -1.73 -8.26
N TYR A 73 -2.25 -2.07 -9.32
CA TYR A 73 -2.24 -3.41 -9.89
C TYR A 73 -0.84 -3.81 -10.35
N ALA A 74 -0.15 -2.95 -11.10
CA ALA A 74 1.23 -3.20 -11.52
C ALA A 74 2.18 -3.36 -10.32
N ASP A 75 2.11 -2.45 -9.34
CA ASP A 75 2.95 -2.49 -8.14
C ASP A 75 2.74 -3.79 -7.34
N PHE A 76 1.49 -4.28 -7.25
CA PHE A 76 1.17 -5.53 -6.56
C PHE A 76 1.71 -6.75 -7.32
N GLN A 77 1.57 -6.78 -8.65
CA GLN A 77 2.12 -7.85 -9.48
C GLN A 77 3.66 -7.92 -9.35
N ASP A 78 4.33 -6.76 -9.37
CA ASP A 78 5.78 -6.64 -9.19
C ASP A 78 6.22 -7.10 -7.79
N GLY A 79 5.40 -6.84 -6.77
CA GLY A 79 5.58 -7.32 -5.40
C GLY A 79 5.27 -8.82 -5.20
N GLY A 80 4.89 -9.55 -6.25
CA GLY A 80 4.55 -10.97 -6.16
C GLY A 80 3.18 -11.25 -5.54
N LEU A 81 2.28 -10.26 -5.53
CA LEU A 81 0.91 -10.40 -5.07
C LEU A 81 -0.02 -10.76 -6.26
N GLU A 82 -1.04 -11.55 -5.99
CA GLU A 82 -2.16 -11.81 -6.89
C GLU A 82 -3.37 -11.04 -6.43
N VAL A 83 -4.01 -10.37 -7.39
CA VAL A 83 -5.18 -9.52 -7.18
C VAL A 83 -5.81 -9.29 -8.55
N SER A 84 -7.12 -9.02 -8.61
CA SER A 84 -7.78 -8.56 -9.84
C SER A 84 -8.15 -7.08 -9.75
N LYS A 85 -8.12 -6.37 -10.89
CA LYS A 85 -8.60 -4.97 -10.94
C LYS A 85 -10.07 -4.85 -10.54
N GLU A 86 -10.88 -5.89 -10.77
CA GLU A 86 -12.27 -5.92 -10.31
C GLU A 86 -12.37 -5.93 -8.79
N ASN A 87 -11.53 -6.71 -8.11
CA ASN A 87 -11.48 -6.72 -6.65
C ASN A 87 -10.92 -5.42 -6.08
N MET A 88 -9.97 -4.77 -6.76
CA MET A 88 -9.55 -3.40 -6.41
C MET A 88 -10.71 -2.41 -6.46
N LYS A 89 -11.53 -2.44 -7.50
CA LYS A 89 -12.71 -1.57 -7.63
C LYS A 89 -13.75 -1.75 -6.52
N LYS A 90 -13.81 -2.94 -5.90
CA LYS A 90 -14.70 -3.21 -4.76
C LYS A 90 -14.25 -2.54 -3.47
N CYS A 91 -12.97 -2.18 -3.37
CA CYS A 91 -12.37 -1.64 -2.16
C CYS A 91 -11.86 -0.21 -2.29
N PHE A 92 -11.39 0.20 -3.46
CA PHE A 92 -10.89 1.55 -3.69
C PHE A 92 -12.07 2.46 -3.99
N THR A 93 -12.49 3.20 -2.97
CA THR A 93 -13.67 4.06 -3.03
C THR A 93 -13.28 5.51 -3.31
N SER A 94 -14.25 6.34 -3.67
CA SER A 94 -14.11 7.78 -3.40
C SER A 94 -14.02 8.02 -1.88
N ASN A 95 -13.64 9.23 -1.44
CA ASN A 95 -13.65 9.63 -0.02
C ASN A 95 -14.91 10.45 0.33
N PRO A 96 -16.13 9.89 0.24
CA PRO A 96 -17.35 10.68 0.41
C PRO A 96 -17.50 11.21 1.84
N ASP A 97 -16.95 10.50 2.82
CA ASP A 97 -17.01 10.86 4.24
C ASP A 97 -15.93 11.90 4.61
N ASN A 98 -15.08 12.28 3.65
CA ASN A 98 -13.93 13.15 3.86
C ASN A 98 -13.06 12.68 5.05
N ASP A 99 -12.83 11.36 5.11
CA ASP A 99 -11.91 10.75 6.06
C ASP A 99 -10.54 11.43 5.93
N ASP A 100 -9.79 11.46 7.05
CA ASP A 100 -8.38 11.79 7.00
C ASP A 100 -7.68 10.94 5.92
N LYS A 101 -6.85 11.56 5.09
CA LYS A 101 -6.29 10.91 3.90
C LYS A 101 -5.46 9.68 4.23
N CYS A 102 -4.82 9.65 5.40
CA CYS A 102 -4.11 8.47 5.87
C CYS A 102 -5.09 7.34 6.20
N VAL A 103 -6.18 7.66 6.89
CA VAL A 103 -7.26 6.72 7.21
C VAL A 103 -7.90 6.17 5.94
N TRP A 104 -8.15 7.01 4.94
CA TRP A 104 -8.71 6.58 3.65
C TRP A 104 -7.79 5.57 2.94
N ALA A 105 -6.49 5.89 2.80
CA ALA A 105 -5.53 4.99 2.18
C ALA A 105 -5.42 3.64 2.92
N ASP A 106 -5.37 3.65 4.25
CA ASP A 106 -5.35 2.44 5.09
C ASP A 106 -6.62 1.61 4.94
N LYS A 107 -7.80 2.25 4.93
CA LYS A 107 -9.12 1.59 4.83
C LYS A 107 -9.27 0.85 3.50
N ASP A 108 -8.92 1.50 2.40
CA ASP A 108 -8.98 0.94 1.06
C ASP A 108 -8.06 -0.29 0.93
N LEU A 109 -6.83 -0.17 1.43
CA LEU A 109 -5.88 -1.27 1.41
C LEU A 109 -6.31 -2.43 2.33
N LYS A 110 -6.80 -2.12 3.54
CA LYS A 110 -7.36 -3.09 4.49
C LYS A 110 -8.52 -3.87 3.92
N CYS A 111 -9.39 -3.22 3.15
CA CYS A 111 -10.52 -3.87 2.51
C CYS A 111 -10.05 -5.04 1.63
N LEU A 112 -8.96 -4.88 0.88
CA LEU A 112 -8.41 -5.96 0.04
C LEU A 112 -7.96 -7.16 0.86
N TYR A 113 -7.20 -6.92 1.94
CA TYR A 113 -6.69 -7.99 2.79
C TYR A 113 -7.81 -8.69 3.59
N ARG A 114 -8.75 -7.92 4.17
CA ARG A 114 -9.89 -8.47 4.93
C ARG A 114 -10.80 -9.34 4.08
N ASN A 115 -11.03 -8.95 2.82
CA ASN A 115 -11.85 -9.73 1.87
C ASN A 115 -11.06 -10.82 1.14
N LYS A 116 -9.78 -11.03 1.48
CA LYS A 116 -8.90 -12.01 0.83
C LYS A 116 -8.82 -11.84 -0.69
N TYR A 117 -8.89 -10.59 -1.14
CA TYR A 117 -8.76 -10.22 -2.55
C TYR A 117 -7.31 -10.15 -3.02
N VAL A 118 -6.37 -10.17 -2.07
CA VAL A 118 -4.93 -10.21 -2.30
C VAL A 118 -4.39 -11.50 -1.70
N THR A 119 -3.60 -12.23 -2.49
CA THR A 119 -2.86 -13.42 -2.06
C THR A 119 -1.40 -13.30 -2.50
N HIS A 120 -0.50 -14.11 -1.94
CA HIS A 120 0.87 -14.19 -2.43
C HIS A 120 0.95 -15.22 -3.56
N LYS A 121 1.63 -14.88 -4.68
CA LYS A 121 1.91 -15.83 -5.78
C LYS A 121 2.68 -17.06 -5.32
N TYR A 122 3.51 -16.88 -4.30
CA TYR A 122 4.33 -17.92 -3.71
C TYR A 122 3.90 -18.09 -2.26
N SER A 123 2.89 -18.93 -2.04
CA SER A 123 2.72 -19.55 -0.72
C SER A 123 3.97 -20.39 -0.46
N ILE A 124 4.77 -19.98 0.53
CA ILE A 124 5.82 -20.85 1.06
C ILE A 124 5.07 -22.00 1.74
N ASN A 125 5.11 -23.19 1.13
CA ASN A 125 4.82 -24.45 1.80
C ASN A 125 5.92 -24.74 2.83
#